data_AF-A0A7C6T852-F1
#
_entry.id   AF-A0A7C6T852-F1
#
_cell.length_a   1.000
_cell.length_b   1.000
_cell.length_c   1.000
_cell.angle_alpha   90.00
_cell.angle_beta   90.00
_cell.angle_gamma   90.00
#
_symmetry.space_group_name_H-M   'P 1'
#
loop_
_entity.id
_entity.type
_entity.pdbx_description
1 polymer ?
#
loop_
_entity_poly.entity_id
_entity_poly.type
_entity_poly.pdbx_seq_one_letter_code
_entity_poly.pdbx_strand_id
1 'polypeptide(L)'
;MHRALIVCAIGDAYPFDYLLRLRVAASVNAFILATLPIPELGEAHVCLAHSVLRLVCNHAGYEPLWREQVGDAWREPRPAHTWPVLASDDERWEVRAAIDAVVADAYGLNREQYAHVLSTFSHKSYPKAPTLCLAKYDELKRAGLEAFTRKYDPYWDIPLNEDLPQPVIELPGVGEPAAPTGATNGETPPILRGEPAQLTLSGGVDYGKPKRRKKG
;
A
#
# COMPACT_ATOMS: atom_id res chain seq x y z
N MET A 1 -3.04 -8.04 -8.29
CA MET A 1 -2.72 -6.77 -7.56
C MET A 1 -2.04 -6.94 -6.18
N HIS A 2 -1.81 -8.16 -5.67
CA HIS A 2 -1.37 -8.39 -4.29
C HIS A 2 -0.10 -7.64 -3.84
N ARG A 3 0.92 -7.48 -4.71
CA ARG A 3 2.16 -6.78 -4.35
C ARG A 3 1.94 -5.33 -3.91
N ALA A 4 0.97 -4.64 -4.52
CA ALA A 4 0.61 -3.28 -4.14
C ALA A 4 0.00 -3.25 -2.73
N LEU A 5 -0.85 -4.24 -2.39
CA LEU A 5 -1.44 -4.37 -1.05
C LEU A 5 -0.35 -4.63 0.01
N ILE A 6 0.65 -5.46 -0.31
CA ILE A 6 1.79 -5.72 0.59
C ILE A 6 2.63 -4.46 0.80
N VAL A 7 2.93 -3.72 -0.27
CA VAL A 7 3.66 -2.44 -0.16
C VAL A 7 2.86 -1.42 0.66
N CYS A 8 1.54 -1.35 0.48
CA CYS A 8 0.68 -0.54 1.33
C CYS A 8 0.72 -0.99 2.80
N ALA A 9 0.72 -2.30 3.08
CA ALA A 9 0.80 -2.82 4.44
C ALA A 9 2.07 -2.38 5.16
N ILE A 10 3.21 -2.51 4.48
CA ILE A 10 4.51 -2.09 5.01
C ILE A 10 4.55 -0.56 5.14
N GLY A 11 4.09 0.16 4.11
CA GLY A 11 4.13 1.62 4.05
C GLY A 11 3.28 2.31 5.11
N ASP A 12 2.16 1.70 5.51
CA ASP A 12 1.25 2.23 6.54
C ASP A 12 1.69 1.87 7.98
N ALA A 13 2.75 1.06 8.14
CA ALA A 13 3.23 0.62 9.45
C ALA A 13 4.25 1.60 10.07
N TYR A 14 4.14 1.82 11.38
CA TYR A 14 5.03 2.65 12.18
C TYR A 14 6.52 2.27 12.07
N PRO A 15 6.94 0.99 12.06
CA PRO A 15 8.35 0.64 11.87
C PRO A 15 8.93 1.16 10.55
N PHE A 16 8.18 1.04 9.44
CA PHE A 16 8.63 1.53 8.14
C PHE A 16 8.63 3.06 8.09
N ASP A 17 7.57 3.73 8.57
CA ASP A 17 7.53 5.20 8.60
C ASP A 17 8.62 5.77 9.52
N TYR A 18 8.97 5.08 10.60
CA TYR A 18 10.09 5.46 11.45
C TYR A 18 11.41 5.45 10.68
N LEU A 19 11.71 4.36 9.95
CA LEU A 19 12.89 4.28 9.09
C LEU A 19 12.91 5.36 8.01
N LEU A 20 11.76 5.62 7.40
CA LEU A 20 11.60 6.67 6.41
C LEU A 20 11.91 8.05 7.01
N ARG A 21 11.39 8.36 8.20
CA ARG A 21 11.65 9.63 8.92
C ARG A 21 13.11 9.83 9.30
N LEU A 22 13.88 8.76 9.51
CA LEU A 22 15.33 8.86 9.74
C LEU A 22 16.11 9.25 8.48
N ARG A 23 15.51 9.08 7.28
CA ARG A 23 16.17 9.34 5.98
C ARG A 23 15.62 10.57 5.26
N VAL A 24 14.41 11.00 5.60
CA VAL A 24 13.73 12.12 4.95
C VAL A 24 14.12 13.44 5.62
N ALA A 25 14.44 14.44 4.81
CA ALA A 25 14.52 15.84 5.25
C ALA A 25 13.21 16.57 4.97
N ALA A 26 12.99 16.99 3.72
CA ALA A 26 11.80 17.75 3.31
C ALA A 26 10.91 17.02 2.29
N SER A 27 11.44 16.02 1.58
CA SER A 27 10.70 15.30 0.54
C SER A 27 11.07 13.82 0.50
N VAL A 28 10.10 13.00 0.07
CA VAL A 28 10.28 11.58 -0.25
C VAL A 28 10.49 11.46 -1.75
N ASN A 29 11.50 10.69 -2.16
CA ASN A 29 11.76 10.39 -3.57
C ASN A 29 12.14 8.90 -3.71
N ALA A 30 12.16 8.42 -4.97
CA ALA A 30 12.44 7.02 -5.26
C ALA A 30 13.82 6.55 -4.75
N PHE A 31 14.83 7.43 -4.74
CA PHE A 31 16.17 7.09 -4.23
C PHE A 31 16.15 6.83 -2.73
N ILE A 32 15.38 7.61 -1.96
CA ILE A 32 15.21 7.37 -0.52
C ILE A 32 14.54 6.01 -0.30
N LEU A 33 13.41 5.76 -1.00
CA LEU A 33 12.66 4.51 -0.86
C LEU A 33 13.51 3.28 -1.21
N ALA A 34 14.33 3.37 -2.26
CA ALA A 34 15.22 2.28 -2.68
C ALA A 34 16.31 1.94 -1.65
N THR A 35 16.57 2.82 -0.67
CA THR A 35 17.56 2.58 0.39
C THR A 35 16.95 2.06 1.69
N LEU A 36 15.62 1.98 1.79
CA LEU A 36 14.96 1.51 2.99
C LEU A 36 14.95 -0.02 3.03
N PRO A 37 15.29 -0.64 4.18
CA PRO A 37 15.21 -2.07 4.31
C PRO A 37 13.73 -2.50 4.28
N ILE A 38 13.44 -3.46 3.41
CA ILE A 38 12.14 -4.12 3.30
C ILE A 38 12.21 -5.42 4.12
N PRO A 39 11.27 -5.66 5.05
CA PRO A 39 11.30 -6.84 5.90
C PRO A 39 10.91 -8.09 5.09
N GLU A 40 11.46 -9.24 5.46
CA GLU A 40 11.02 -10.52 4.92
C GLU A 40 9.73 -10.95 5.61
N LEU A 41 8.63 -11.02 4.84
CA LEU A 41 7.30 -11.28 5.41
C LEU A 41 6.95 -12.76 5.55
N GLY A 42 7.66 -13.67 4.89
CA GLY A 42 7.33 -15.10 4.88
C GLY A 42 5.85 -15.33 4.54
N GLU A 43 5.16 -16.18 5.31
CA GLU A 43 3.73 -16.46 5.14
C GLU A 43 2.81 -15.31 5.59
N ALA A 44 3.33 -14.33 6.35
CA ALA A 44 2.53 -13.21 6.86
C ALA A 44 2.00 -12.30 5.74
N HIS A 45 2.60 -12.35 4.54
CA HIS A 45 2.20 -11.51 3.41
C HIS A 45 0.73 -11.69 3.01
N VAL A 46 0.16 -12.90 3.16
CA VAL A 46 -1.25 -13.19 2.89
C VAL A 46 -2.15 -12.43 3.86
N CYS A 47 -1.90 -12.60 5.17
CA CYS A 47 -2.62 -11.91 6.24
C CYS A 47 -2.58 -10.38 6.06
N LEU A 48 -1.41 -9.85 5.70
CA LEU A 48 -1.20 -8.42 5.48
C LEU A 48 -2.00 -7.91 4.27
N ALA A 49 -1.97 -8.64 3.15
CA ALA A 49 -2.69 -8.26 1.95
C ALA A 49 -4.21 -8.26 2.17
N HIS A 50 -4.78 -9.28 2.82
CA HIS A 50 -6.21 -9.29 3.18
C HIS A 50 -6.58 -8.18 4.16
N SER A 51 -5.73 -7.92 5.15
CA SER A 51 -5.95 -6.85 6.12
C SER A 51 -5.98 -5.47 5.45
N VAL A 52 -5.04 -5.22 4.52
CA VAL A 52 -5.02 -3.97 3.74
C VAL A 52 -6.20 -3.88 2.78
N LEU A 53 -6.60 -4.99 2.14
CA LEU A 53 -7.80 -5.02 1.28
C LEU A 53 -9.02 -4.46 2.04
N ARG A 54 -9.22 -4.91 3.29
CA ARG A 54 -10.30 -4.44 4.17
C ARG A 54 -10.18 -2.96 4.53
N LEU A 55 -8.97 -2.42 4.63
CA LEU A 55 -8.73 -0.99 4.90
C LEU A 55 -8.96 -0.12 3.65
N VAL A 56 -8.53 -0.59 2.48
CA VAL A 56 -8.57 0.14 1.21
C VAL A 56 -9.96 0.17 0.61
N CYS A 57 -10.72 -0.92 0.70
CA CYS A 57 -12.07 -1.01 0.15
C CYS A 57 -13.09 -0.22 0.99
N ASN A 58 -13.00 1.12 0.92
CA ASN A 58 -13.82 2.05 1.67
C ASN A 58 -15.07 2.54 0.91
N HIS A 59 -15.19 2.20 -0.37
CA HIS A 59 -16.25 2.63 -1.28
C HIS A 59 -16.54 1.54 -2.32
N ALA A 60 -17.75 1.52 -2.90
CA ALA A 60 -18.19 0.53 -3.89
C ALA A 60 -17.32 0.45 -5.14
N GLY A 61 -16.59 1.52 -5.47
CA GLY A 61 -15.63 1.54 -6.58
C GLY A 61 -14.47 0.55 -6.43
N TYR A 62 -14.22 0.06 -5.21
CA TYR A 62 -13.22 -0.98 -4.94
C TYR A 62 -13.78 -2.40 -4.98
N GLU A 63 -15.05 -2.59 -5.33
CA GLU A 63 -15.65 -3.91 -5.50
C GLU A 63 -14.88 -4.80 -6.51
N PRO A 64 -14.39 -4.29 -7.67
CA PRO A 64 -13.59 -5.11 -8.57
C PRO A 64 -12.30 -5.64 -7.92
N LEU A 65 -11.60 -4.81 -7.13
CA LEU A 65 -10.41 -5.21 -6.38
C LEU A 65 -10.75 -6.27 -5.32
N TRP A 66 -11.88 -6.12 -4.62
CA TRP A 66 -12.36 -7.12 -3.66
C TRP A 66 -12.60 -8.47 -4.35
N ARG A 67 -13.38 -8.47 -5.43
CA ARG A 67 -13.72 -9.67 -6.21
C ARG A 67 -12.49 -10.33 -6.81
N GLU A 68 -11.50 -9.54 -7.25
CA GLU A 68 -10.22 -10.06 -7.75
C GLU A 68 -9.51 -10.88 -6.68
N GLN A 69 -9.50 -10.42 -5.42
CA GLN A 69 -8.68 -11.01 -4.36
C GLN A 69 -9.41 -12.10 -3.56
N VAL A 70 -10.70 -11.93 -3.26
CA VAL A 70 -11.47 -12.89 -2.43
C VAL A 70 -12.79 -13.35 -3.06
N GLY A 71 -13.06 -12.97 -4.31
CA GLY A 71 -14.27 -13.36 -5.03
C GLY A 71 -15.55 -12.82 -4.38
N ASP A 72 -16.55 -13.70 -4.25
CA ASP A 72 -17.82 -13.44 -3.54
C ASP A 72 -17.72 -13.65 -2.03
N ALA A 73 -16.55 -14.04 -1.50
CA ALA A 73 -16.40 -14.25 -0.08
C ALA A 73 -16.60 -12.94 0.69
N TRP A 74 -17.49 -12.97 1.67
CA TRP A 74 -17.75 -11.86 2.57
C TRP A 74 -17.89 -12.38 4.00
N ARG A 75 -16.81 -12.23 4.77
CA ARG A 75 -16.71 -12.75 6.14
C ARG A 75 -16.72 -11.64 7.19
N GLU A 76 -17.13 -10.44 6.79
CA GLU A 76 -17.32 -9.30 7.68
C GLU A 76 -18.67 -9.39 8.41
N PRO A 77 -18.81 -8.82 9.61
CA PRO A 77 -20.04 -8.89 10.40
C PRO A 77 -21.23 -8.13 9.81
N ARG A 78 -21.03 -7.37 8.73
CA ARG A 78 -22.05 -6.55 8.07
C ARG A 78 -22.58 -7.26 6.82
N PRO A 79 -23.76 -6.86 6.29
CA PRO A 79 -24.30 -7.45 5.07
C PRO A 79 -23.28 -7.45 3.92
N ALA A 80 -23.37 -8.46 3.05
CA ALA A 80 -22.44 -8.65 1.95
C ALA A 80 -22.27 -7.39 1.09
N HIS A 81 -21.02 -7.08 0.73
CA HIS A 81 -20.66 -5.93 -0.10
C HIS A 81 -21.13 -4.57 0.45
N THR A 82 -21.17 -4.41 1.78
CA THR A 82 -21.41 -3.12 2.43
C THR A 82 -20.12 -2.33 2.58
N TRP A 83 -20.07 -1.12 2.02
CA TRP A 83 -18.89 -0.25 2.04
C TRP A 83 -19.08 0.93 3.02
N PRO A 84 -18.01 1.46 3.65
CA PRO A 84 -16.64 0.90 3.72
C PRO A 84 -16.64 -0.47 4.41
N VAL A 85 -15.67 -1.34 4.13
CA VAL A 85 -15.54 -2.66 4.79
C VAL A 85 -15.43 -2.55 6.31
N LEU A 86 -14.68 -1.54 6.79
CA LEU A 86 -14.51 -1.20 8.21
C LEU A 86 -15.11 0.19 8.45
N ALA A 87 -16.22 0.25 9.18
CA ALA A 87 -17.06 1.45 9.27
C ALA A 87 -16.51 2.48 10.26
N SER A 88 -16.12 2.01 11.45
CA SER A 88 -15.63 2.85 12.54
C SER A 88 -14.11 3.00 12.54
N ASP A 89 -13.63 4.05 13.21
CA ASP A 89 -12.21 4.22 13.47
C ASP A 89 -11.64 3.08 14.32
N ASP A 90 -12.38 2.61 15.32
CA ASP A 90 -11.94 1.51 16.19
C ASP A 90 -11.75 0.22 15.38
N GLU A 91 -12.68 -0.15 14.49
CA GLU A 91 -12.53 -1.32 13.59
C GLU A 91 -11.31 -1.17 12.67
N ARG A 92 -11.06 0.03 12.13
CA ARG A 92 -9.87 0.29 11.31
C ARG A 92 -8.59 0.17 12.13
N TRP A 93 -8.58 0.66 13.36
CA TRP A 93 -7.43 0.61 14.24
C TRP A 93 -7.11 -0.80 14.75
N GLU A 94 -8.11 -1.65 14.94
CA GLU A 94 -7.89 -3.08 15.23
C GLU A 94 -7.09 -3.77 14.12
N VAL A 95 -7.45 -3.51 12.86
CA VAL A 95 -6.74 -4.08 11.69
C VAL A 95 -5.37 -3.43 11.50
N ARG A 96 -5.27 -2.10 11.62
CA ARG A 96 -3.98 -1.38 11.53
C ARG A 96 -3.00 -1.86 12.59
N ALA A 97 -3.43 -2.03 13.83
CA ALA A 97 -2.57 -2.50 14.92
C ALA A 97 -2.12 -3.95 14.71
N ALA A 98 -2.96 -4.80 14.10
CA ALA A 98 -2.56 -6.16 13.74
C ALA A 98 -1.50 -6.16 12.62
N ILE A 99 -1.68 -5.35 11.57
CA ILE A 99 -0.68 -5.12 10.52
C ILE A 99 0.63 -4.64 11.14
N ASP A 100 0.57 -3.62 12.01
CA ASP A 100 1.74 -2.98 12.59
C ASP A 100 2.55 -3.94 13.46
N ALA A 101 1.87 -4.78 14.24
CA ALA A 101 2.50 -5.82 15.06
C ALA A 101 3.25 -6.85 14.20
N VAL A 102 2.63 -7.32 13.11
CA VAL A 102 3.23 -8.28 12.18
C VAL A 102 4.44 -7.66 11.47
N VAL A 103 4.33 -6.41 11.02
CA VAL A 103 5.45 -5.71 10.37
C VAL A 103 6.59 -5.46 11.37
N ALA A 104 6.30 -5.07 12.60
CA ALA A 104 7.31 -4.90 13.65
C ALA A 104 8.07 -6.21 13.96
N ASP A 105 7.36 -7.34 14.01
CA ASP A 105 7.96 -8.66 14.18
C ASP A 105 8.82 -9.06 12.98
N ALA A 106 8.36 -8.78 11.76
CA ALA A 106 9.12 -9.04 10.52
C ALA A 106 10.40 -8.19 10.41
N TYR A 107 10.43 -7.00 11.02
CA TYR A 107 11.65 -6.21 11.19
C TYR A 107 12.59 -6.74 12.28
N GLY A 108 12.19 -7.78 13.03
CA GLY A 108 12.97 -8.33 14.13
C GLY A 108 13.04 -7.43 15.36
N LEU A 109 12.12 -6.47 15.49
CA LEU A 109 12.06 -5.62 16.67
C LEU A 109 11.70 -6.46 17.88
N ASN A 110 12.25 -6.12 19.05
CA ASN A 110 11.72 -6.57 20.32
C ASN A 110 10.66 -5.57 20.85
N ARG A 111 9.99 -5.95 21.94
CA ARG A 111 8.91 -5.16 22.54
C ARG A 111 9.33 -3.74 22.93
N GLU A 112 10.51 -3.57 23.52
CA GLU A 112 11.01 -2.26 23.98
C GLU A 112 11.38 -1.36 22.80
N GLN A 113 12.02 -1.92 21.77
CA GLN A 113 12.34 -1.22 20.53
C GLN A 113 11.06 -0.77 19.82
N TYR A 114 10.06 -1.63 19.75
CA TYR A 114 8.78 -1.30 19.15
C TYR A 114 8.03 -0.22 19.94
N ALA A 115 8.03 -0.30 21.28
CA ALA A 115 7.49 0.76 22.14
C ALA A 115 8.21 2.10 21.93
N HIS A 116 9.55 2.07 21.78
CA HIS A 116 10.32 3.27 21.44
C HIS A 116 9.90 3.86 20.10
N VAL A 117 9.79 3.04 19.05
CA VAL A 117 9.30 3.47 17.73
C VAL A 117 7.95 4.20 17.87
N LEU A 118 6.96 3.56 18.51
CA LEU A 118 5.63 4.15 18.72
C LEU A 118 5.68 5.49 19.47
N SER A 119 6.57 5.64 20.46
CA SER A 119 6.70 6.87 21.25
C SER A 119 7.15 8.09 20.42
N THR A 120 7.74 7.89 19.24
CA THR A 120 8.21 8.97 18.36
C THR A 120 7.09 9.62 17.54
N PHE A 121 5.89 9.01 17.50
CA PHE A 121 4.76 9.49 16.73
C PHE A 121 3.75 10.29 17.57
N SER A 122 3.03 11.21 16.91
CA SER A 122 1.88 11.88 17.51
C SER A 122 0.64 11.01 17.40
N HIS A 123 0.00 10.71 18.52
CA HIS A 123 -1.21 9.88 18.60
C HIS A 123 -2.49 10.69 18.83
N LYS A 124 -2.48 12.00 18.58
CA LYS A 124 -3.61 12.90 18.87
C LYS A 124 -4.92 12.47 18.21
N SER A 125 -4.87 11.98 16.98
CA SER A 125 -6.06 11.55 16.22
C SER A 125 -6.65 10.24 16.73
N TYR A 126 -5.84 9.40 17.38
CA TYR A 126 -6.28 8.15 17.99
C TYR A 126 -5.40 7.78 19.20
N PRO A 127 -5.67 8.35 20.39
CA PRO A 127 -4.78 8.23 21.55
C PRO A 127 -4.53 6.79 22.05
N LYS A 128 -5.42 5.86 21.69
CA LYS A 128 -5.31 4.44 22.07
C LYS A 128 -4.30 3.66 21.22
N ALA A 129 -3.85 4.21 20.09
CA ALA A 129 -3.00 3.52 19.10
C ALA A 129 -1.79 2.81 19.73
N PRO A 130 -0.93 3.45 20.55
CA PRO A 130 0.27 2.80 21.07
C PRO A 130 -0.05 1.60 21.96
N THR A 131 -1.09 1.73 22.80
CA THR A 131 -1.50 0.65 23.69
C THR A 131 -2.06 -0.53 22.91
N LEU A 132 -2.87 -0.25 21.88
CA LEU A 132 -3.44 -1.28 21.01
C LEU A 132 -2.36 -2.01 20.21
N CYS A 133 -1.46 -1.27 19.56
CA CYS A 133 -0.30 -1.80 18.83
C CYS A 133 0.56 -2.72 19.71
N LEU A 134 0.94 -2.28 20.90
CA LEU A 134 1.71 -3.10 21.84
C LEU A 134 0.94 -4.34 22.28
N ALA A 135 -0.37 -4.24 22.53
CA ALA A 135 -1.19 -5.39 22.89
C ALA A 135 -1.24 -6.44 21.76
N LYS A 136 -1.37 -6.01 20.49
CA LYS A 136 -1.32 -6.91 19.33
C LYS A 136 0.04 -7.57 19.18
N TYR A 137 1.11 -6.80 19.37
CA TYR A 137 2.47 -7.32 19.32
C TYR A 137 2.73 -8.34 20.43
N ASP A 138 2.33 -8.03 21.67
CA ASP A 138 2.44 -8.97 22.80
C ASP A 138 1.63 -10.26 22.55
N GLU A 139 0.44 -10.14 21.96
CA GLU A 139 -0.36 -11.29 21.57
C GLU A 139 0.32 -12.12 20.47
N LEU A 140 0.84 -11.49 19.43
CA LEU A 140 1.58 -12.14 18.34
C LEU A 140 2.78 -12.92 18.89
N LYS A 141 3.59 -12.29 19.76
CA LYS A 141 4.76 -12.96 20.37
C LYS A 141 4.37 -14.15 21.23
N ARG A 142 3.21 -14.11 21.90
CA ARG A 142 2.73 -15.19 22.76
C ARG A 142 2.08 -16.33 21.98
N ALA A 143 1.25 -16.02 20.99
CA ALA A 143 0.46 -17.01 20.25
C ALA A 143 1.20 -17.60 19.04
N GLY A 144 2.17 -16.87 18.51
CA GLY A 144 2.82 -17.20 17.24
C GLY A 144 2.04 -16.67 16.02
N LEU A 145 2.75 -16.53 14.91
CA LEU A 145 2.22 -15.95 13.68
C LEU A 145 0.99 -16.70 13.13
N GLU A 146 1.03 -18.02 13.09
CA GLU A 146 -0.07 -18.82 12.52
C GLU A 146 -1.40 -18.59 13.28
N ALA A 147 -1.37 -18.73 14.61
CA ALA A 147 -2.56 -18.53 15.44
C ALA A 147 -3.05 -17.08 15.39
N PHE A 148 -2.12 -16.12 15.34
CA PHE A 148 -2.44 -14.71 15.20
C PHE A 148 -3.14 -14.41 13.85
N THR A 149 -2.58 -14.90 12.75
CA THR A 149 -3.14 -14.76 11.39
C THR A 149 -4.56 -15.33 11.33
N ARG A 150 -4.78 -16.57 11.79
CA ARG A 150 -6.12 -17.19 11.79
C ARG A 150 -7.14 -16.40 12.60
N LYS A 151 -6.71 -15.68 13.63
CA LYS A 151 -7.57 -14.87 14.48
C LYS A 151 -7.94 -13.53 13.85
N TYR A 152 -6.98 -12.88 13.18
CA TYR A 152 -7.13 -11.48 12.72
C TYR A 152 -7.38 -11.33 11.22
N ASP A 153 -7.11 -12.36 10.43
CA ASP A 153 -7.48 -12.45 9.01
C ASP A 153 -8.67 -13.38 8.83
N PRO A 154 -9.89 -12.85 8.59
CA PRO A 154 -11.06 -13.70 8.30
C PRO A 154 -10.91 -14.55 7.03
N TYR A 155 -9.97 -14.22 6.14
CA TYR A 155 -9.76 -14.83 4.83
C TYR A 155 -8.46 -15.65 4.77
N TRP A 156 -7.91 -16.06 5.92
CA TRP A 156 -6.63 -16.76 6.05
C TRP A 156 -6.50 -18.03 5.18
N ASP A 157 -7.62 -18.64 4.79
CA ASP A 157 -7.73 -19.86 3.98
C ASP A 157 -7.93 -19.59 2.48
N ILE A 158 -8.02 -18.33 2.06
CA ILE A 158 -8.13 -17.93 0.65
C ILE A 158 -6.73 -17.53 0.15
N PRO A 159 -6.19 -18.16 -0.91
CA PRO A 159 -4.92 -17.75 -1.47
C PRO A 159 -5.05 -16.39 -2.17
N LEU A 160 -3.98 -15.59 -2.15
CA LEU A 160 -3.95 -14.32 -2.86
C LEU A 160 -4.02 -14.53 -4.37
N ASN A 161 -4.69 -13.61 -5.05
CA ASN A 161 -4.64 -13.56 -6.50
C ASN A 161 -3.32 -12.91 -6.96
N GLU A 162 -2.44 -13.74 -7.53
CA GLU A 162 -1.13 -13.36 -8.04
C GLU A 162 -1.12 -12.88 -9.49
N ASP A 163 -2.25 -12.99 -10.19
CA ASP A 163 -2.35 -12.58 -11.58
C ASP A 163 -2.14 -11.07 -11.75
N LEU A 164 -1.57 -10.70 -12.90
CA LEU A 164 -1.43 -9.30 -13.29
C LEU A 164 -2.82 -8.72 -13.60
N PRO A 165 -3.10 -7.49 -13.13
CA PRO A 165 -4.37 -6.85 -13.47
C PRO A 165 -4.47 -6.70 -14.99
N GLN A 166 -5.60 -7.14 -15.54
CA GLN A 166 -5.92 -6.93 -16.95
C GLN A 166 -6.13 -5.43 -17.18
N PRO A 167 -5.51 -4.82 -18.21
CA PRO A 167 -5.71 -3.41 -18.50
C PRO A 167 -7.20 -3.14 -18.79
N VAL A 168 -7.79 -2.20 -18.05
CA VAL A 168 -9.21 -1.81 -18.18
C VAL A 168 -9.45 -0.94 -19.44
N ILE A 169 -8.37 -0.46 -20.07
CA ILE A 169 -8.40 0.35 -21.29
C ILE A 169 -7.49 -0.32 -22.32
N GLU A 170 -8.06 -0.76 -23.44
CA GLU A 170 -7.28 -1.04 -24.64
C GLU A 170 -6.92 0.27 -25.33
N LEU A 171 -5.67 0.68 -25.21
CA LEU A 171 -5.13 1.79 -25.99
C LEU A 171 -4.77 1.25 -27.38
N PRO A 172 -5.30 1.84 -28.48
CA PRO A 172 -4.92 1.42 -29.83
C PRO A 172 -3.40 1.46 -30.00
N GLY A 173 -2.78 0.31 -30.27
CA GLY A 173 -1.34 0.19 -30.52
C GLY A 173 -0.47 -0.30 -29.34
N VAL A 174 -1.05 -0.59 -28.17
CA VAL A 174 -0.29 -1.15 -27.03
C VAL A 174 -0.83 -2.55 -26.72
N GLY A 175 -0.50 -3.52 -27.58
CA GLY A 175 -0.99 -4.90 -27.43
C GLY A 175 -0.39 -5.93 -28.38
N GLU A 176 0.41 -5.55 -29.37
CA GLU A 176 1.12 -6.54 -30.19
C GLU A 176 2.38 -7.01 -29.44
N PRO A 177 2.48 -8.29 -29.07
CA PRO A 177 3.77 -8.85 -28.64
C PRO A 177 4.73 -8.71 -29.82
N ALA A 178 5.89 -8.08 -29.59
CA ALA A 178 6.95 -8.02 -30.57
C ALA A 178 7.25 -9.44 -31.07
N ALA A 179 6.98 -9.69 -32.35
CA ALA A 179 7.32 -10.95 -33.00
C ALA A 179 8.83 -11.20 -32.81
N PRO A 180 9.26 -12.47 -32.63
CA PRO A 180 10.67 -12.77 -32.46
C PRO A 180 11.40 -12.45 -33.77
N THR A 181 12.08 -11.31 -33.82
CA THR A 181 12.92 -10.95 -34.96
C THR A 181 14.11 -11.90 -35.00
N GLY A 182 14.02 -12.89 -35.88
CA GLY A 182 15.12 -13.77 -36.21
C GLY A 182 16.35 -12.96 -36.61
N ALA A 183 17.49 -13.33 -36.04
CA ALA A 183 18.78 -12.76 -36.38
C ALA A 183 19.11 -13.00 -37.85
N THR A 184 19.32 -11.92 -38.61
CA THR A 184 20.16 -11.93 -39.81
C THR A 184 21.00 -10.66 -39.84
N ASN A 185 22.25 -10.85 -40.22
CA ASN A 185 23.39 -9.98 -40.00
C ASN A 185 23.33 -8.62 -40.71
N GLY A 186 23.91 -7.61 -40.06
CA GLY A 186 24.81 -6.62 -40.66
C GLY A 186 24.18 -5.54 -41.54
N GLU A 187 23.87 -4.38 -40.94
CA GLU A 187 24.10 -3.05 -41.53
C GLU A 187 23.76 -1.96 -40.49
N THR A 188 24.71 -1.08 -40.21
CA THR A 188 24.56 0.05 -39.27
C THR A 188 23.77 1.18 -39.93
N PRO A 189 22.60 1.61 -39.41
CA PRO A 189 21.89 2.76 -39.96
C PRO A 189 22.48 4.10 -39.45
N PRO A 190 22.34 5.19 -40.21
CA PRO A 190 23.06 6.44 -40.00
C PRO A 190 22.50 7.25 -38.83
N ILE A 191 23.39 7.99 -38.16
CA ILE A 191 23.07 8.92 -37.08
C ILE A 191 22.29 10.12 -37.65
N LEU A 192 20.97 10.15 -37.44
CA LEU A 192 20.14 11.33 -37.73
C LEU A 192 20.31 12.35 -36.59
N ARG A 193 21.09 13.41 -36.83
CA ARG A 193 21.04 14.65 -36.04
C ARG A 193 19.73 15.38 -36.38
N GLY A 194 18.75 15.31 -35.49
CA GLY A 194 17.57 16.18 -35.49
C GLY A 194 17.77 17.34 -34.51
N GLU A 195 17.62 18.57 -35.00
CA GLU A 195 17.67 19.82 -34.22
C GLU A 195 16.52 19.91 -33.18
N PRO A 196 16.69 20.69 -32.08
CA PRO A 196 15.67 20.79 -31.03
C PRO A 196 14.45 21.57 -31.51
N ALA A 197 13.29 20.90 -31.56
CA ALA A 197 12.01 21.55 -31.81
C ALA A 197 11.64 22.49 -30.65
N GLN A 198 11.50 23.78 -30.96
CA GLN A 198 10.92 24.78 -30.06
C GLN A 198 9.42 24.50 -29.86
N LEU A 199 9.03 24.23 -28.62
CA LEU A 199 7.63 24.09 -28.25
C LEU A 199 7.04 25.48 -27.96
N THR A 200 6.25 26.02 -28.89
CA THR A 200 5.45 27.23 -28.66
C THR A 200 4.22 26.89 -27.82
N LEU A 201 4.19 27.39 -26.58
CA LEU A 201 3.00 27.31 -25.72
C LEU A 201 2.05 28.46 -26.05
N SER A 202 1.09 28.25 -26.95
CA SER A 202 -0.10 29.08 -27.08
C SER A 202 -1.31 28.35 -26.50
N GLY A 203 -1.66 28.69 -25.25
CA GLY A 203 -2.83 28.15 -24.57
C GLY A 203 -2.87 28.57 -23.11
N GLY A 204 -3.12 29.86 -22.85
CA GLY A 204 -3.30 30.37 -21.49
C GLY A 204 -4.64 29.90 -20.91
N VAL A 205 -4.60 29.17 -19.80
CA VAL A 205 -5.75 28.89 -18.95
C VAL A 205 -5.83 29.99 -17.89
N ASP A 206 -6.87 30.81 -17.97
CA ASP A 206 -7.16 31.89 -17.01
C ASP A 206 -7.67 31.31 -15.69
N TYR A 207 -6.82 31.35 -14.65
CA TYR A 207 -7.23 31.06 -13.28
C TYR A 207 -7.60 32.37 -12.59
N GLY A 208 -8.91 32.63 -12.50
CA GLY A 208 -9.48 33.79 -11.83
C GLY A 208 -8.94 33.98 -10.40
N LYS A 209 -8.52 35.21 -10.08
CA LYS A 209 -7.99 35.58 -8.76
C LYS A 209 -9.04 35.44 -7.64
N PRO A 210 -8.70 34.90 -6.46
CA PRO A 210 -9.59 34.88 -5.31
C PRO A 210 -9.77 36.28 -4.69
N LYS A 211 -11.02 36.69 -4.48
CA LYS A 211 -11.41 37.94 -3.80
C LYS A 211 -10.96 37.92 -2.34
N ARG A 212 -10.09 38.86 -1.95
CA ARG A 212 -9.78 39.18 -0.54
C ARG A 212 -11.04 39.69 0.17
N ARG A 213 -11.48 38.99 1.22
CA ARG A 213 -12.43 39.50 2.22
C ARG A 213 -11.79 40.70 2.95
N LYS A 214 -12.45 41.86 2.91
CA LYS A 214 -12.16 42.99 3.81
C LYS A 214 -12.60 42.60 5.23
N LYS A 215 -11.71 42.75 6.20
CA LYS A 215 -12.07 42.80 7.62
C LYS A 215 -12.81 44.11 7.85
N GLY A 216 -14.05 44.01 8.33
CA GLY A 216 -14.73 45.04 9.11
C GLY A 216 -14.69 44.62 10.57
#